data_AF-A0A1J5PN89-F1
#
_entry.id   AF-A0A1J5PN89-F1
#
_cell.length_a   1.000
_cell.length_b   1.000
_cell.length_c   1.000
_cell.angle_alpha   90.00
_cell.angle_beta   90.00
_cell.angle_gamma   90.00
#
_symmetry.space_group_name_H-M   'P 1'
#
loop_
_entity.id
_entity.type
_entity.pdbx_description
1 polymer ?
#
loop_
_entity_poly.entity_id
_entity_poly.type
_entity_poly.pdbx_seq_one_letter_code
_entity_poly.pdbx_strand_id
1 'polypeptide(L)'
;MDLIIPERLRPAHWAGFRRAIDSGRTRLPGCATLEWKESPAVEMPFGRMKVRLKREIVTMGQPEVDPLAGTGHYVTPTEWNALISAPDVAVIDTRNDYEVAIGTFEGAVDPGTHSFREFPAWWQANKDRFGNKRIAMFCTGGIRCEKSTNYLLGQGVEEVYHLKGGILKYLEEMPEADSLWHGQCFVFDQRVSVGHGLQPGDFDTCHACRRPISAEDKQSPDYEEGVQCHACRTEYSDADRVRFRERQRQVALAAARGAAHLGQDIPRGEA
;
A
#
# COMPACT_ATOMS: atom_id res chain seq x y z
N MET A 1 2.71 10.47 -6.62
CA MET A 1 1.66 10.67 -5.58
C MET A 1 0.41 9.98 -6.07
N ASP A 2 -0.19 9.09 -5.28
CA ASP A 2 -1.40 8.38 -5.69
C ASP A 2 -2.62 9.23 -5.31
N LEU A 3 -3.42 9.57 -6.32
CA LEU A 3 -4.67 10.29 -6.14
C LEU A 3 -5.84 9.34 -6.37
N ILE A 4 -6.71 9.22 -5.37
CA ILE A 4 -7.92 8.41 -5.50
C ILE A 4 -9.11 9.30 -5.80
N ILE A 5 -9.88 8.91 -6.81
CA ILE A 5 -10.92 9.73 -7.44
C ILE A 5 -12.27 9.05 -7.24
N PRO A 6 -13.16 9.62 -6.41
CA PRO A 6 -14.54 9.18 -6.38
C PRO A 6 -15.23 9.43 -7.73
N GLU A 7 -15.82 8.40 -8.34
CA GLU A 7 -16.58 8.43 -9.59
C GLU A 7 -17.77 9.40 -9.54
N ARG A 8 -18.30 9.65 -8.33
CA ARG A 8 -19.42 10.58 -8.09
C ARG A 8 -18.97 12.04 -7.92
N LEU A 9 -17.70 12.39 -8.10
CA LEU A 9 -17.28 13.79 -8.08
C LEU A 9 -17.84 14.55 -9.29
N ARG A 10 -18.66 15.57 -9.02
CA ARG A 10 -19.11 16.51 -10.05
C ARG A 10 -17.89 17.11 -10.79
N PRO A 11 -17.98 17.36 -12.13
CA PRO A 11 -16.89 17.95 -12.91
C PRO A 11 -16.29 19.24 -12.31
N ALA A 12 -17.09 20.05 -11.62
CA ALA A 12 -16.62 21.27 -10.95
C ALA A 12 -15.67 21.00 -9.77
N HIS A 13 -15.89 19.92 -9.01
CA HIS A 13 -14.95 19.51 -7.96
C HIS A 13 -13.63 19.04 -8.57
N TRP A 14 -13.70 18.41 -9.74
CA TRP A 14 -12.54 17.97 -10.50
C TRP A 14 -11.65 19.13 -10.95
N ALA A 15 -12.26 20.19 -11.48
CA ALA A 15 -11.54 21.40 -11.84
C ALA A 15 -10.90 22.07 -10.60
N GLY A 16 -11.57 22.06 -9.46
CA GLY A 16 -11.01 22.57 -8.19
C GLY A 16 -9.79 21.78 -7.73
N PHE A 17 -9.85 20.45 -7.82
CA PHE A 17 -8.77 19.57 -7.41
C PHE A 17 -7.54 19.70 -8.30
N ARG A 18 -7.72 19.67 -9.63
CA ARG A 18 -6.62 19.89 -10.59
C ARG A 18 -5.93 21.22 -10.36
N ARG A 19 -6.69 22.30 -10.15
CA ARG A 19 -6.13 23.61 -9.78
C ARG A 19 -5.30 23.56 -8.50
N ALA A 20 -5.70 22.78 -7.50
CA ALA A 20 -4.94 22.62 -6.27
C ALA A 20 -3.60 21.89 -6.51
N ILE A 21 -3.60 20.82 -7.32
CA ILE A 21 -2.38 20.11 -7.72
C ILE A 21 -1.47 21.02 -8.55
N ASP A 22 -1.99 21.69 -9.56
CA ASP A 22 -1.24 22.61 -10.40
C ASP A 22 -0.67 23.78 -9.59
N SER A 23 -1.44 24.30 -8.63
CA SER A 23 -0.95 25.28 -7.66
C SER A 23 0.16 24.71 -6.79
N GLY A 24 0.08 23.45 -6.38
CA GLY A 24 1.14 22.79 -5.61
C GLY A 24 2.43 22.66 -6.43
N ARG A 25 2.33 22.19 -7.68
CA ARG A 25 3.47 22.06 -8.60
C ARG A 25 4.18 23.37 -8.88
N THR A 26 3.43 24.47 -8.94
CA THR A 26 3.96 25.81 -9.24
C THR A 26 4.48 26.53 -7.99
N ARG A 27 3.87 26.31 -6.82
CA ARG A 27 4.20 27.07 -5.59
C ARG A 27 5.12 26.35 -4.62
N LEU A 28 5.21 25.01 -4.66
CA LEU A 28 6.08 24.25 -3.79
C LEU A 28 7.44 23.99 -4.46
N PRO A 29 8.56 24.45 -3.86
CA PRO A 29 9.89 24.17 -4.38
C PRO A 29 10.12 22.67 -4.57
N GLY A 30 10.68 22.28 -5.73
CA GLY A 30 10.97 20.88 -6.06
C GLY A 30 9.77 20.06 -6.56
N CYS A 31 8.57 20.65 -6.69
CA CYS A 31 7.36 19.92 -7.12
C CYS A 31 6.97 20.16 -8.60
N ALA A 32 7.74 20.93 -9.37
CA ALA A 32 7.39 21.28 -10.76
C ALA A 32 7.20 20.03 -11.66
N THR A 33 8.02 19.02 -11.46
CA THR A 33 8.01 17.74 -12.20
C THR A 33 7.24 16.63 -11.49
N LEU A 34 6.47 16.96 -10.44
CA LEU A 34 5.73 15.95 -9.70
C LEU A 34 4.71 15.24 -10.60
N GLU A 35 4.84 13.93 -10.66
CA GLU A 35 3.89 13.03 -11.30
C GLU A 35 2.83 12.56 -10.28
N TRP A 36 1.58 12.55 -10.71
CA TRP A 36 0.48 11.96 -9.95
C TRP A 36 -0.25 10.93 -10.81
N LYS A 37 -0.86 9.97 -10.14
CA LYS A 37 -1.65 8.91 -10.76
C LYS A 37 -3.09 9.00 -10.30
N GLU A 38 -3.98 8.59 -11.18
CA GLU A 38 -5.42 8.67 -10.98
C GLU A 38 -5.97 7.25 -10.82
N SER A 39 -6.71 6.98 -9.74
CA SER A 39 -7.33 5.68 -9.52
C SER A 39 -8.80 5.88 -9.15
N PRO A 40 -9.75 5.34 -9.93
CA PRO A 40 -11.18 5.53 -9.67
C PRO A 40 -11.63 4.75 -8.42
N ALA A 41 -12.71 5.23 -7.82
CA ALA A 41 -13.40 4.59 -6.70
C ALA A 41 -14.88 4.98 -6.72
N VAL A 42 -15.80 4.08 -6.40
CA VAL A 42 -17.25 4.43 -6.37
C VAL A 42 -17.56 5.50 -5.31
N GLU A 43 -16.86 5.44 -4.17
CA GLU A 43 -17.03 6.36 -3.03
C GLU A 43 -15.69 6.97 -2.60
N MET A 44 -15.73 8.06 -1.83
CA MET A 44 -14.52 8.71 -1.29
C MET A 44 -13.85 7.80 -0.27
N PRO A 45 -12.68 7.20 -0.57
CA PRO A 45 -12.12 6.19 0.30
C PRO A 45 -11.30 6.77 1.45
N PHE A 46 -11.18 8.10 1.53
CA PHE A 46 -10.55 8.81 2.63
C PHE A 46 -11.57 9.60 3.45
N GLY A 47 -11.66 9.31 4.75
CA GLY A 47 -12.59 10.02 5.63
C GLY A 47 -12.19 11.46 5.99
N ARG A 48 -10.94 11.89 5.74
CA ARG A 48 -10.46 13.28 5.94
C ARG A 48 -9.07 13.49 5.36
N MET A 49 -8.74 14.74 5.03
CA MET A 49 -7.37 15.15 4.68
C MET A 49 -6.46 15.10 5.92
N LYS A 50 -5.25 14.56 5.75
CA LYS A 50 -4.20 14.58 6.79
C LYS A 50 -2.88 14.99 6.16
N VAL A 51 -2.26 16.03 6.71
CA VAL A 51 -0.87 16.40 6.41
C VAL A 51 -0.04 16.07 7.66
N ARG A 52 1.06 15.33 7.49
CA ARG A 52 1.91 14.87 8.59
C ARG A 52 3.37 15.19 8.27
N LEU A 53 4.02 15.90 9.18
CA LEU A 53 5.47 16.03 9.16
C LEU A 53 6.09 14.73 9.65
N LYS A 54 6.99 14.15 8.83
CA LYS A 54 7.71 12.92 9.14
C LYS A 54 9.19 13.12 8.81
N ARG A 55 10.07 12.45 9.57
CA ARG A 55 11.51 12.41 9.27
C ARG A 55 11.79 11.70 7.94
N GLU A 56 11.02 10.65 7.67
CA GLU A 56 11.06 9.90 6.43
C GLU A 56 9.65 9.78 5.86
N ILE A 57 9.48 10.02 4.55
CA ILE A 57 8.19 9.88 3.86
C ILE A 57 7.70 8.42 3.94
N VAL A 58 8.62 7.48 3.80
CA VAL A 58 8.47 6.04 4.07
C VAL A 58 9.60 5.63 4.99
N THR A 59 9.28 5.11 6.17
CA THR A 59 10.29 4.86 7.21
C THR A 59 10.93 3.49 7.04
N MET A 60 12.21 3.48 6.66
CA MET A 60 13.06 2.28 6.65
C MET A 60 14.00 2.26 7.86
N GLY A 61 14.26 3.41 8.49
CA GLY A 61 15.16 3.51 9.65
C GLY A 61 16.64 3.44 9.27
N GLN A 62 16.98 3.77 8.03
CA GLN A 62 18.35 3.85 7.52
C GLN A 62 18.64 5.32 7.13
N PRO A 63 19.13 6.16 8.06
CA PRO A 63 19.36 7.58 7.80
C PRO A 63 20.51 7.84 6.81
N GLU A 64 21.44 6.89 6.68
CA GLU A 64 22.61 6.97 5.80
C GLU A 64 22.25 6.71 4.32
N VAL A 65 21.05 6.20 4.04
CA VAL A 65 20.57 5.97 2.66
C VAL A 65 20.22 7.32 2.05
N ASP A 66 21.16 7.86 1.28
CA ASP A 66 20.97 9.12 0.56
C ASP A 66 20.00 8.91 -0.62
N PRO A 67 18.77 9.48 -0.58
CA PRO A 67 17.81 9.34 -1.66
C PRO A 67 18.28 9.94 -3.00
N LEU A 68 19.35 10.75 -3.01
CA LEU A 68 19.92 11.36 -4.21
C LEU A 68 21.07 10.54 -4.81
N ALA A 69 21.61 9.55 -4.09
CA ALA A 69 22.75 8.73 -4.54
C ALA A 69 22.41 7.76 -5.69
N GLY A 70 21.14 7.71 -6.10
CA GLY A 70 20.63 6.84 -7.16
C GLY A 70 19.78 5.71 -6.61
N THR A 71 18.98 5.10 -7.46
CA THR A 71 18.14 3.95 -7.13
C THR A 71 18.46 2.82 -8.10
N GLY A 72 17.91 1.63 -7.84
CA GLY A 72 18.03 0.50 -8.76
C GLY A 72 17.44 0.82 -10.14
N HIS A 73 17.67 -0.07 -11.09
CA HIS A 73 17.14 0.09 -12.44
C HIS A 73 15.61 -0.03 -12.45
N TYR A 74 14.94 1.00 -12.97
CA TYR A 74 13.51 0.96 -13.25
C TYR A 74 13.22 -0.06 -14.36
N VAL A 75 12.21 -0.89 -14.12
CA VAL A 75 11.70 -1.87 -15.10
C VAL A 75 10.23 -1.59 -15.32
N THR A 76 9.83 -1.44 -16.58
CA THR A 76 8.42 -1.18 -16.91
C THR A 76 7.56 -2.43 -16.68
N PRO A 77 6.23 -2.31 -16.47
CA PRO A 77 5.35 -3.46 -16.37
C PRO A 77 5.50 -4.47 -17.52
N THR A 78 5.65 -3.97 -18.75
CA THR A 78 5.82 -4.80 -19.96
C THR A 78 7.13 -5.60 -19.97
N GLU A 79 8.18 -5.10 -19.32
CA GLU A 79 9.49 -5.78 -19.20
C GLU A 79 9.57 -6.64 -17.93
N TRP A 80 8.70 -6.38 -16.96
CA TRP A 80 8.77 -6.97 -15.61
C TRP A 80 8.68 -8.49 -15.65
N ASN A 81 7.71 -9.05 -16.37
CA ASN A 81 7.50 -10.49 -16.44
C ASN A 81 8.74 -11.24 -16.95
N ALA A 82 9.40 -10.71 -17.98
CA ALA A 82 10.61 -11.31 -18.53
C ALA A 82 11.77 -11.29 -17.52
N LEU A 83 11.90 -10.20 -16.75
CA LEU A 83 12.90 -10.12 -15.69
C LEU A 83 12.60 -11.14 -14.57
N ILE A 84 11.38 -11.15 -14.03
CA ILE A 84 11.07 -11.98 -12.87
C ILE A 84 10.96 -13.47 -13.19
N SER A 85 10.82 -13.84 -14.46
CA SER A 85 10.86 -15.23 -14.93
C SER A 85 12.28 -15.75 -15.15
N ALA A 86 13.30 -14.89 -15.11
CA ALA A 86 14.68 -15.30 -15.34
C ALA A 86 15.22 -16.12 -14.14
N PRO A 87 15.86 -17.28 -14.37
CA PRO A 87 16.27 -18.18 -13.28
C PRO A 87 17.35 -17.61 -12.36
N ASP A 88 18.10 -16.62 -12.85
CA ASP A 88 19.15 -15.91 -12.13
C ASP A 88 18.63 -14.66 -11.38
N VAL A 89 17.32 -14.41 -11.39
CA VAL A 89 16.69 -13.31 -10.66
C VAL A 89 16.05 -13.83 -9.36
N ALA A 90 16.28 -13.10 -8.27
CA ALA A 90 15.50 -13.23 -7.05
C ALA A 90 14.49 -12.08 -6.98
N VAL A 91 13.22 -12.43 -6.87
CA VAL A 91 12.13 -11.46 -6.75
C VAL A 91 11.79 -11.32 -5.27
N ILE A 92 11.79 -10.10 -4.73
CA ILE A 92 11.57 -9.85 -3.30
C ILE A 92 10.41 -8.86 -3.14
N ASP A 93 9.40 -9.27 -2.38
CA ASP A 93 8.29 -8.41 -1.99
C ASP A 93 8.73 -7.53 -0.82
N THR A 94 8.74 -6.21 -1.01
CA THR A 94 9.18 -5.27 0.05
C THR A 94 8.02 -4.76 0.91
N ARG A 95 6.85 -5.40 0.76
CA ARG A 95 5.64 -5.05 1.52
C ARG A 95 5.62 -5.75 2.88
N ASN A 96 4.66 -5.36 3.72
CA ASN A 96 4.47 -6.02 5.01
C ASN A 96 3.71 -7.33 4.82
N ASP A 97 3.86 -8.24 5.77
CA ASP A 97 3.21 -9.56 5.83
C ASP A 97 1.72 -9.55 5.43
N TYR A 98 0.92 -8.63 5.97
CA TYR A 98 -0.51 -8.53 5.69
C TYR A 98 -0.83 -8.09 4.25
N GLU A 99 0.11 -7.43 3.57
CA GLU A 99 -0.03 -7.03 2.17
C GLU A 99 0.31 -8.20 1.24
N VAL A 100 1.30 -9.03 1.62
CA VAL A 100 1.72 -10.23 0.89
C VAL A 100 0.66 -11.33 1.01
N ALA A 101 0.06 -11.47 2.20
CA ALA A 101 -0.95 -12.50 2.49
C ALA A 101 -2.17 -12.49 1.56
N ILE A 102 -2.47 -11.35 0.93
CA ILE A 102 -3.63 -11.24 0.02
C ILE A 102 -3.26 -11.26 -1.46
N GLY A 103 -1.98 -11.25 -1.80
CA GLY A 103 -1.51 -11.36 -3.17
C GLY A 103 -0.06 -10.95 -3.33
N THR A 104 0.65 -11.58 -4.25
CA THR A 104 2.06 -11.32 -4.56
C THR A 104 2.40 -11.82 -5.97
N PHE A 105 3.62 -11.53 -6.46
CA PHE A 105 4.10 -12.07 -7.73
C PHE A 105 4.51 -13.55 -7.60
N GLU A 106 4.32 -14.31 -8.67
CA GLU A 106 4.78 -15.69 -8.75
C GLU A 106 6.27 -15.82 -8.39
N GLY A 107 6.58 -16.77 -7.50
CA GLY A 107 7.96 -17.03 -7.06
C GLY A 107 8.61 -15.94 -6.19
N ALA A 108 7.87 -14.88 -5.81
CA ALA A 108 8.40 -13.83 -4.96
C ALA A 108 8.73 -14.33 -3.54
N VAL A 109 9.87 -13.90 -3.03
CA VAL A 109 10.27 -14.13 -1.64
C VAL A 109 9.52 -13.15 -0.75
N ASP A 110 8.77 -13.69 0.21
CA ASP A 110 8.17 -12.93 1.31
C ASP A 110 9.18 -12.80 2.47
N PRO A 111 9.59 -11.56 2.83
CA PRO A 111 10.43 -11.33 3.99
C PRO A 111 9.77 -11.65 5.35
N GLY A 112 8.44 -11.72 5.41
CA GLY A 112 7.68 -11.90 6.65
C GLY A 112 7.76 -10.69 7.58
N THR A 113 8.06 -9.49 7.05
CA THR A 113 8.22 -8.28 7.85
C THR A 113 6.89 -7.67 8.26
N HIS A 114 6.70 -7.34 9.53
CA HIS A 114 5.51 -6.61 10.00
C HIS A 114 5.58 -5.12 9.66
N SER A 115 6.80 -4.60 9.50
CA SER A 115 7.04 -3.22 9.07
C SER A 115 8.25 -3.11 8.16
N PHE A 116 8.21 -2.18 7.21
CA PHE A 116 9.34 -1.91 6.30
C PHE A 116 10.67 -1.54 7.01
N ARG A 117 10.64 -1.19 8.30
CA ARG A 117 11.86 -0.98 9.11
C ARG A 117 12.65 -2.26 9.38
N GLU A 118 11.98 -3.41 9.29
CA GLU A 118 12.60 -4.72 9.50
C GLU A 118 13.34 -5.21 8.25
N PHE A 119 13.05 -4.64 7.08
CA PHE A 119 13.64 -5.06 5.80
C PHE A 119 15.19 -5.05 5.81
N PRO A 120 15.89 -4.02 6.31
CA PRO A 120 17.36 -4.05 6.39
C PRO A 120 17.90 -5.22 7.24
N ALA A 121 17.28 -5.51 8.38
CA ALA A 121 17.70 -6.61 9.24
C ALA A 121 17.45 -7.97 8.57
N TRP A 122 16.27 -8.12 7.94
CA TRP A 122 15.95 -9.29 7.14
C TRP A 122 16.96 -9.48 6.00
N TRP A 123 17.30 -8.42 5.27
CA TRP A 123 18.27 -8.48 4.17
C TRP A 123 19.63 -8.96 4.68
N GLN A 124 20.16 -8.40 5.77
CA GLN A 124 21.45 -8.83 6.32
C GLN A 124 21.46 -10.30 6.72
N ALA A 125 20.35 -10.82 7.27
CA ALA A 125 20.22 -12.21 7.66
C ALA A 125 20.08 -13.17 6.45
N ASN A 126 19.73 -12.67 5.26
CA ASN A 126 19.37 -13.50 4.11
C ASN A 126 20.22 -13.27 2.86
N LYS A 127 21.03 -12.19 2.79
CA LYS A 127 21.75 -11.77 1.58
C LYS A 127 22.61 -12.86 0.95
N ASP A 128 23.21 -13.74 1.76
CA ASP A 128 24.06 -14.83 1.28
C ASP A 128 23.29 -15.87 0.45
N ARG A 129 21.96 -15.99 0.67
CA ARG A 129 21.07 -16.86 -0.12
C ARG A 129 20.86 -16.35 -1.55
N PHE A 130 21.19 -15.08 -1.80
CA PHE A 130 21.03 -14.41 -3.09
C PHE A 130 22.35 -14.16 -3.80
N GLY A 131 23.45 -14.80 -3.35
CA GLY A 131 24.74 -14.69 -4.03
C GLY A 131 24.64 -15.04 -5.51
N ASN A 132 25.23 -14.20 -6.37
CA ASN A 132 25.20 -14.28 -7.83
C ASN A 132 23.81 -14.16 -8.47
N LYS A 133 22.79 -13.70 -7.73
CA LYS A 133 21.47 -13.39 -8.29
C LYS A 133 21.32 -11.90 -8.52
N ARG A 134 20.62 -11.56 -9.59
CA ARG A 134 20.05 -10.23 -9.81
C ARG A 134 18.85 -10.06 -8.89
N ILE A 135 18.66 -8.87 -8.31
CA ILE A 135 17.57 -8.63 -7.35
C ILE A 135 16.48 -7.77 -8.01
N ALA A 136 15.26 -8.28 -8.08
CA ALA A 136 14.09 -7.55 -8.52
C ALA A 136 13.15 -7.28 -7.33
N MET A 137 12.86 -6.02 -7.05
CA MET A 137 12.00 -5.64 -5.91
C MET A 137 10.75 -4.90 -6.35
N PHE A 138 9.67 -5.10 -5.61
CA PHE A 138 8.41 -4.40 -5.86
C PHE A 138 7.67 -4.06 -4.55
N CYS A 139 6.73 -3.12 -4.67
CA CYS A 139 5.74 -2.77 -3.66
C CYS A 139 4.52 -2.15 -4.36
N THR A 140 3.52 -1.71 -3.60
CA THR A 140 2.25 -1.19 -4.16
C THR A 140 2.45 -0.07 -5.17
N GLY A 141 3.18 0.99 -4.82
CA GLY A 141 3.36 2.19 -5.67
C GLY A 141 4.80 2.55 -6.03
N GLY A 142 5.78 1.72 -5.64
CA GLY A 142 7.21 1.89 -5.95
C GLY A 142 8.05 2.61 -4.88
N ILE A 143 7.45 3.42 -4.00
CA ILE A 143 8.21 4.28 -3.06
C ILE A 143 9.09 3.53 -2.05
N ARG A 144 8.71 2.32 -1.61
CA ARG A 144 9.58 1.48 -0.76
C ARG A 144 10.80 1.00 -1.55
N CYS A 145 10.60 0.68 -2.83
CA CYS A 145 11.65 0.20 -3.71
C CYS A 145 12.69 1.27 -4.04
N GLU A 146 12.30 2.55 -4.11
CA GLU A 146 13.27 3.66 -4.20
C GLU A 146 14.30 3.58 -3.06
N LYS A 147 13.84 3.28 -1.84
CA LYS A 147 14.72 3.13 -0.67
C LYS A 147 15.43 1.79 -0.60
N SER A 148 14.70 0.69 -0.80
CA SER A 148 15.30 -0.64 -0.64
C SER A 148 16.34 -0.93 -1.72
N THR A 149 16.12 -0.47 -2.96
CA THR A 149 17.12 -0.65 -4.03
C THR A 149 18.37 0.17 -3.77
N ASN A 150 18.25 1.44 -3.39
CA ASN A 150 19.39 2.27 -2.99
C ASN A 150 20.16 1.64 -1.82
N TYR A 151 19.43 1.15 -0.81
CA TYR A 151 20.04 0.43 0.30
C TYR A 151 20.87 -0.78 -0.17
N LEU A 152 20.31 -1.63 -1.05
CA LEU A 152 21.01 -2.80 -1.59
C LEU A 152 22.24 -2.41 -2.43
N LEU A 153 22.15 -1.37 -3.26
CA LEU A 153 23.31 -0.82 -3.98
C LEU A 153 24.41 -0.41 -2.99
N GLY A 154 24.06 0.27 -1.90
CA GLY A 154 24.98 0.61 -0.82
C GLY A 154 25.52 -0.59 -0.02
N GLN A 155 24.87 -1.75 -0.11
CA GLN A 155 25.38 -3.02 0.42
C GLN A 155 26.29 -3.77 -0.57
N GLY A 156 26.55 -3.21 -1.75
CA GLY A 156 27.40 -3.81 -2.78
C GLY A 156 26.69 -4.78 -3.71
N VAL A 157 25.35 -4.79 -3.75
CA VAL A 157 24.61 -5.53 -4.77
C VAL A 157 24.66 -4.72 -6.07
N GLU A 158 25.25 -5.26 -7.12
CA GLU A 158 25.46 -4.51 -8.37
C GLU A 158 24.18 -4.42 -9.21
N GLU A 159 23.47 -5.54 -9.38
CA GLU A 159 22.31 -5.64 -10.26
C GLU A 159 21.00 -5.65 -9.46
N VAL A 160 20.49 -4.44 -9.19
CA VAL A 160 19.24 -4.23 -8.45
C VAL A 160 18.22 -3.53 -9.33
N TYR A 161 17.02 -4.09 -9.41
CA TYR A 161 15.91 -3.62 -10.23
C TYR A 161 14.67 -3.37 -9.37
N HIS A 162 13.80 -2.49 -9.83
CA HIS A 162 12.46 -2.39 -9.28
C HIS A 162 11.37 -2.09 -10.30
N LEU A 163 10.15 -2.48 -9.97
CA LEU A 163 8.97 -2.25 -10.80
C LEU A 163 8.60 -0.77 -10.83
N LYS A 164 8.74 -0.14 -12.00
CA LYS A 164 8.42 1.27 -12.22
C LYS A 164 6.92 1.49 -12.01
N GLY A 165 6.60 2.29 -11.00
CA GLY A 165 5.21 2.59 -10.63
C GLY A 165 4.52 1.53 -9.78
N GLY A 166 5.23 0.46 -9.38
CA GLY A 166 4.74 -0.58 -8.48
C GLY A 166 3.63 -1.46 -9.06
N ILE A 167 3.08 -2.31 -8.18
CA ILE A 167 2.01 -3.27 -8.51
C ILE A 167 0.80 -2.57 -9.14
N LEU A 168 0.43 -1.38 -8.66
CA LEU A 168 -0.73 -0.65 -9.21
C LEU A 168 -0.56 -0.36 -10.71
N LYS A 169 0.62 0.10 -11.13
CA LYS A 169 0.88 0.36 -12.55
C LYS A 169 0.90 -0.94 -13.36
N TYR A 170 1.41 -2.02 -12.77
CA TYR A 170 1.40 -3.32 -13.40
C TYR A 170 -0.02 -3.87 -13.63
N LEU A 171 -0.89 -3.80 -12.62
CA LEU A 171 -2.29 -4.23 -12.74
C LEU A 171 -3.12 -3.37 -13.69
N GLU A 172 -2.70 -2.12 -13.90
CA GLU A 172 -3.31 -1.19 -14.87
C GLU A 172 -2.90 -1.51 -16.32
N GLU A 173 -1.61 -1.79 -16.56
CA GLU A 173 -1.07 -1.91 -17.93
C GLU A 173 -1.01 -3.36 -18.44
N MET A 174 -0.87 -4.36 -17.56
CA MET A 174 -0.68 -5.74 -17.97
C MET A 174 -2.00 -6.47 -18.17
N PRO A 175 -2.19 -7.14 -19.33
CA PRO A 175 -3.31 -8.05 -19.54
C PRO A 175 -3.32 -9.16 -18.47
N GLU A 176 -4.49 -9.44 -17.89
CA GLU A 176 -4.64 -10.44 -16.84
C GLU A 176 -4.20 -11.85 -17.30
N ALA A 177 -4.45 -12.19 -18.57
CA ALA A 177 -4.06 -13.48 -19.15
C ALA A 177 -2.54 -13.70 -19.19
N ASP A 178 -1.76 -12.63 -19.22
CA ASP A 178 -0.30 -12.67 -19.25
C ASP A 178 0.30 -12.33 -17.88
N SER A 179 -0.53 -12.19 -16.84
CA SER A 179 -0.08 -11.72 -15.54
C SER A 179 0.61 -12.80 -14.72
N LEU A 180 1.69 -12.42 -14.04
CA LEU A 180 2.36 -13.22 -13.01
C LEU A 180 1.95 -12.76 -11.60
N TRP A 181 0.94 -11.90 -11.49
CA TRP A 181 0.39 -11.48 -10.20
C TRP A 181 -0.69 -12.46 -9.74
N HIS A 182 -0.67 -12.82 -8.46
CA HIS A 182 -1.69 -13.68 -7.85
C HIS A 182 -2.38 -12.95 -6.69
N GLY A 183 -3.70 -13.08 -6.61
CA GLY A 183 -4.51 -12.46 -5.55
C GLY A 183 -4.83 -10.98 -5.82
N GLN A 184 -5.01 -10.20 -4.74
CA GLN A 184 -5.38 -8.78 -4.79
C GLN A 184 -4.27 -7.92 -4.18
N CYS A 185 -4.09 -6.70 -4.69
CA CYS A 185 -3.08 -5.77 -4.21
C CYS A 185 -3.65 -4.91 -3.08
N PHE A 186 -3.07 -5.00 -1.89
CA PHE A 186 -3.45 -4.14 -0.75
C PHE A 186 -3.23 -2.64 -1.06
N VAL A 187 -4.21 -1.81 -0.69
CA VAL A 187 -4.15 -0.35 -0.79
C VAL A 187 -4.50 0.32 0.55
N PHE A 188 -3.86 1.46 0.81
CA PHE A 188 -3.92 2.15 2.12
C PHE A 188 -5.12 3.10 2.26
N ASP A 189 -6.29 2.64 1.85
CA ASP A 189 -7.54 3.38 1.83
C ASP A 189 -8.76 2.45 2.04
N GLN A 190 -9.98 2.99 2.07
CA GLN A 190 -11.18 2.20 2.36
C GLN A 190 -11.54 1.13 1.31
N ARG A 191 -10.89 1.11 0.13
CA ARG A 191 -11.05 0.00 -0.83
C ARG A 191 -10.38 -1.28 -0.35
N VAL A 192 -9.41 -1.18 0.58
CA VAL A 192 -8.62 -2.28 1.16
C VAL A 192 -7.68 -2.97 0.17
N SER A 193 -8.20 -3.32 -1.01
CA SER A 193 -7.47 -4.02 -2.04
C SER A 193 -8.02 -3.68 -3.43
N VAL A 194 -7.21 -3.90 -4.46
CA VAL A 194 -7.59 -3.79 -5.86
C VAL A 194 -7.04 -4.96 -6.68
N GLY A 195 -7.77 -5.37 -7.72
CA GLY A 195 -7.36 -6.38 -8.70
C GLY A 195 -6.87 -5.77 -10.02
N HIS A 196 -6.85 -6.59 -11.08
CA HIS A 196 -6.55 -6.14 -12.45
C HIS A 196 -7.50 -5.02 -12.90
N GLY A 197 -6.98 -4.10 -13.71
CA GLY A 197 -7.71 -2.90 -14.11
C GLY A 197 -8.03 -1.96 -12.95
N LEU A 198 -7.31 -2.09 -11.83
CA LEU A 198 -7.50 -1.34 -10.58
C LEU A 198 -8.93 -1.43 -10.02
N GLN A 199 -9.64 -2.50 -10.33
CA GLN A 199 -10.98 -2.73 -9.82
C GLN A 199 -10.94 -2.98 -8.31
N PRO A 200 -11.90 -2.44 -7.52
CA PRO A 200 -11.99 -2.76 -6.09
C PRO A 200 -12.03 -4.26 -5.85
N GLY A 201 -11.26 -4.72 -4.87
CA GLY A 201 -11.25 -6.11 -4.44
C GLY A 201 -12.38 -6.44 -3.46
N ASP A 202 -12.33 -7.66 -2.92
CA ASP A 202 -13.39 -8.23 -2.07
C ASP A 202 -12.99 -8.30 -0.59
N PHE A 203 -11.79 -7.84 -0.25
CA PHE A 203 -11.34 -7.76 1.14
C PHE A 203 -12.01 -6.60 1.87
N ASP A 204 -12.44 -6.87 3.09
CA ASP A 204 -12.76 -5.86 4.07
C ASP A 204 -11.55 -5.62 4.99
N THR A 205 -11.65 -4.69 5.94
CA THR A 205 -10.60 -4.41 6.93
C THR A 205 -11.05 -4.84 8.31
N CYS A 206 -10.23 -5.63 9.02
CA CYS A 206 -10.43 -5.82 10.45
C CYS A 206 -10.33 -4.48 11.18
N HIS A 207 -11.40 -4.01 11.82
CA HIS A 207 -11.40 -2.70 12.47
C HIS A 207 -10.57 -2.62 13.75
N ALA A 208 -10.04 -3.75 14.24
CA ALA A 208 -9.04 -3.79 15.31
C ALA A 208 -7.62 -3.63 14.75
N CYS A 209 -7.10 -4.63 14.03
CA CYS A 209 -5.72 -4.66 13.57
C CYS A 209 -5.45 -3.96 12.22
N ARG A 210 -6.50 -3.60 11.48
CA ARG A 210 -6.44 -2.98 10.14
C ARG A 210 -5.87 -3.86 9.02
N ARG A 211 -5.66 -5.16 9.29
CA ARG A 211 -5.31 -6.13 8.24
C ARG A 211 -6.53 -6.44 7.36
N PRO A 212 -6.32 -6.78 6.08
CA PRO A 212 -7.39 -7.24 5.20
C PRO A 212 -8.03 -8.53 5.76
N ILE A 213 -9.33 -8.70 5.52
CA ILE A 213 -10.11 -9.87 5.94
C ILE A 213 -11.09 -10.28 4.84
N SER A 214 -11.03 -11.54 4.43
CA SER A 214 -11.91 -12.10 3.41
C SER A 214 -13.29 -12.46 3.99
N ALA A 215 -14.24 -12.79 3.11
CA ALA A 215 -15.53 -13.34 3.53
C ALA A 215 -15.40 -14.71 4.22
N GLU A 216 -14.38 -15.50 3.88
CA GLU A 216 -14.08 -16.77 4.54
C GLU A 216 -13.53 -16.57 5.95
N ASP A 217 -12.59 -15.63 6.11
CA ASP A 217 -12.01 -15.30 7.42
C ASP A 217 -13.05 -14.85 8.44
N LYS A 218 -14.11 -14.18 7.97
CA LYS A 218 -15.24 -13.72 8.79
C LYS A 218 -16.10 -14.88 9.33
N GLN A 219 -15.97 -16.09 8.79
CA GLN A 219 -16.66 -17.29 9.27
C GLN A 219 -15.91 -17.99 10.41
N SER A 220 -14.66 -17.58 10.69
CA SER A 220 -13.87 -18.13 11.78
C SER A 220 -14.55 -17.88 13.15
N PRO A 221 -14.51 -18.83 14.09
CA PRO A 221 -14.99 -18.62 15.45
C PRO A 221 -14.19 -17.54 16.21
N ASP A 222 -12.99 -17.21 15.74
CA ASP A 222 -12.17 -16.13 16.29
C ASP A 222 -12.57 -14.74 15.74
N TYR A 223 -13.50 -14.66 14.78
CA TYR A 223 -13.97 -13.38 14.25
C TYR A 223 -15.07 -12.77 15.11
N GLU A 224 -14.88 -11.51 15.49
CA GLU A 224 -15.92 -10.68 16.09
C GLU A 224 -15.90 -9.32 15.38
N GLU A 225 -16.99 -8.98 14.70
CA GLU A 225 -17.10 -7.77 13.89
C GLU A 225 -16.72 -6.54 14.70
N GLY A 226 -15.82 -5.72 14.16
CA GLY A 226 -15.37 -4.51 14.82
C GLY A 226 -14.30 -4.73 15.91
N VAL A 227 -14.04 -5.97 16.33
CA VAL A 227 -13.31 -6.29 17.57
C VAL A 227 -12.06 -7.14 17.36
N GLN A 228 -12.14 -8.21 16.55
CA GLN A 228 -10.99 -9.05 16.26
C GLN A 228 -11.19 -9.90 15.00
N CYS A 229 -10.09 -10.36 14.43
CA CYS A 229 -10.05 -11.42 13.42
C CYS A 229 -9.12 -12.55 13.88
N HIS A 230 -9.09 -13.63 13.10
CA HIS A 230 -8.22 -14.78 13.36
C HIS A 230 -6.74 -14.40 13.57
N ALA A 231 -6.25 -13.39 12.82
CA ALA A 231 -4.85 -12.96 12.88
C ALA A 231 -4.50 -12.13 14.13
N CYS A 232 -5.45 -11.36 14.68
CA CYS A 232 -5.19 -10.50 15.84
C CYS A 232 -5.81 -11.00 17.15
N ARG A 233 -6.35 -12.22 17.16
CA ARG A 233 -7.02 -12.81 18.33
C ARG A 233 -6.17 -12.78 19.60
N THR A 234 -4.84 -12.82 19.50
CA THR A 234 -3.92 -12.79 20.65
C THR A 234 -3.17 -11.47 20.82
N GLU A 235 -3.40 -10.47 19.96
CA GLU A 235 -2.60 -9.23 19.96
C GLU A 235 -3.12 -8.15 20.90
N TYR A 236 -4.40 -8.22 21.27
CA TYR A 236 -5.08 -7.18 22.05
C TYR A 236 -5.56 -7.69 23.40
N SER A 237 -5.47 -6.83 24.41
CA SER A 237 -5.97 -7.11 25.76
C SER A 237 -7.50 -7.12 25.81
N ASP A 238 -8.07 -7.71 26.86
CA ASP A 238 -9.53 -7.66 27.07
C ASP A 238 -10.05 -6.23 27.23
N ALA A 239 -9.25 -5.34 27.82
CA ALA A 239 -9.59 -3.92 27.91
C ALA A 239 -9.66 -3.24 26.54
N ASP A 240 -8.77 -3.59 25.61
CA ASP A 240 -8.85 -3.12 24.23
C ASP A 240 -10.09 -3.68 23.52
N ARG A 241 -10.39 -4.97 23.71
CA ARG A 241 -11.58 -5.60 23.12
C ARG A 241 -12.88 -4.95 23.59
N VAL A 242 -12.99 -4.58 24.88
CA VAL A 242 -14.13 -3.80 25.40
C VAL A 242 -14.27 -2.46 24.67
N ARG A 243 -13.16 -1.72 24.50
CA ARG A 243 -13.16 -0.45 23.75
C ARG A 243 -13.56 -0.64 22.27
N PHE A 244 -13.12 -1.73 21.65
CA PHE A 244 -13.46 -2.03 20.26
C PHE A 244 -14.94 -2.38 20.10
N ARG A 245 -15.51 -3.18 21.01
CA ARG A 245 -16.95 -3.48 21.06
C ARG A 245 -17.77 -2.21 21.21
N GLU A 246 -17.37 -1.31 22.10
CA GLU A 246 -18.09 -0.05 22.29
C GLU A 246 -18.02 0.82 21.02
N ARG A 247 -16.86 0.91 20.37
CA ARG A 247 -16.76 1.59 19.06
C ARG A 247 -17.70 0.96 18.03
N GLN A 248 -17.71 -0.37 17.90
CA GLN A 248 -18.58 -1.06 16.94
C GLN A 248 -20.06 -0.82 17.25
N ARG A 249 -20.42 -0.82 18.54
CA ARG A 249 -21.78 -0.46 18.98
C ARG A 249 -22.16 0.95 18.53
N GLN A 250 -21.27 1.93 18.69
CA GLN A 250 -21.53 3.30 18.24
C GLN A 250 -21.66 3.41 16.71
N VAL A 251 -20.88 2.61 15.94
CA VAL A 251 -21.03 2.49 14.49
C VAL A 251 -22.41 1.95 14.13
N ALA A 252 -22.83 0.84 14.74
CA ALA A 252 -24.13 0.22 14.49
C ALA A 252 -25.30 1.15 14.85
N LEU A 253 -25.20 1.87 15.98
CA LEU A 253 -26.20 2.86 16.39
C LEU A 253 -26.30 4.04 15.42
N ALA A 254 -25.18 4.51 14.87
CA ALA A 254 -25.19 5.58 13.87
C ALA A 254 -25.83 5.09 12.56
N ALA A 255 -25.46 3.90 12.09
CA ALA A 255 -26.02 3.28 10.89
C ALA A 255 -27.55 3.10 11.02
N ALA A 256 -28.03 2.63 12.17
CA ALA A 256 -29.47 2.51 12.45
C ALA A 256 -30.22 3.86 12.43
N ARG A 257 -29.52 4.98 12.63
CA ARG A 257 -30.07 6.34 12.55
C ARG A 257 -29.89 6.96 11.15
N GLY A 258 -29.31 6.25 10.20
CA GLY A 258 -28.95 6.78 8.89
C GLY A 258 -27.83 7.84 8.93
N ALA A 259 -27.03 7.86 10.00
CA ALA A 259 -25.94 8.81 10.20
C ALA A 259 -24.57 8.11 10.06
N ALA A 260 -23.57 8.84 9.53
CA ALA A 260 -22.20 8.35 9.50
C ALA A 260 -21.56 8.44 10.91
N HIS A 261 -20.87 7.39 11.37
CA HIS A 261 -20.10 7.43 12.63
C HIS A 261 -18.67 7.96 12.43
N LEU A 262 -18.03 7.57 11.32
CA LEU A 262 -16.65 7.92 10.99
C LEU A 262 -16.63 8.96 9.87
N GLY A 263 -15.77 9.97 9.98
CA GLY A 263 -15.60 10.97 8.92
C GLY A 263 -16.76 11.94 8.75
N GLN A 264 -17.54 12.19 9.81
CA GLN A 264 -18.59 13.23 9.79
C GLN A 264 -18.01 14.56 9.30
N ASP A 265 -18.74 15.22 8.40
CA ASP A 265 -18.42 16.58 7.97
C ASP A 265 -18.35 17.47 9.22
N ILE A 266 -17.20 18.10 9.44
CA ILE A 266 -17.09 19.16 10.43
C ILE A 266 -18.04 20.25 9.94
N PRO A 267 -19.07 20.66 10.73
CA PRO A 267 -19.92 21.77 10.36
C PRO A 267 -19.00 22.94 9.99
N ARG A 268 -19.13 23.45 8.77
CA ARG A 268 -18.41 24.67 8.39
C ARG A 268 -18.93 25.73 9.34
N GLY A 269 -18.12 26.10 10.33
CA GLY A 269 -18.44 27.26 11.17
C GLY A 269 -18.71 28.43 10.24
N GLU A 270 -19.85 29.07 10.40
CA GLU A 270 -20.11 30.35 9.78
C GLU A 270 -19.00 31.30 10.25
N ALA A 271 -18.13 31.67 9.32
CA ALA A 271 -17.08 32.67 9.50
C ALA A 271 -17.56 34.00 8.93
#